data_AF-A0A975LGM6-F1
#
_entry.id   AF-A0A975LGM6-F1
#
_cell.length_a   1.000
_cell.length_b   1.000
_cell.length_c   1.000
_cell.angle_alpha   90.00
_cell.angle_beta   90.00
_cell.angle_gamma   90.00
#
_symmetry.space_group_name_H-M   'P 1'
#
loop_
_entity.id
_entity.type
_entity.pdbx_description
1 polymer ?
#
loop_
_entity_poly.entity_id
_entity_poly.type
_entity_poly.pdbx_seq_one_letter_code
_entity_poly.pdbx_strand_id
1 'polypeptide(L)'
;MNKWKCLPFFFMYFISLSMVVLIDLVTAQFSLDRIGSSEYWSNILTVAIANLLVLLSSTFYDVDKLKETDRRILDDRKEIRQAIANDIDVDFKDFIVQDNLSRKITSWKNYINRKLRKLENKKASQKRDAAIQKLQSMITKEYIDKYIDSIKIKYYYIKMSQIISGFRSGDEVERLESGFNKVSKDILPKFLLSISLPIFISSFVMDVKDFSPVLLLTIASKLVSLISNFMNGKSYAKVYVNEVVLYNLDYRIKYIERYVSWKAKKKAGDTNETTII
;
A
#
# COMPACT_ATOMS: atom_id res chain seq x y z
N MET A 1 8.11 7.29 -11.49
CA MET A 1 7.58 6.37 -12.53
C MET A 1 7.25 7.20 -13.76
N ASN A 2 7.78 6.84 -14.93
CA ASN A 2 7.63 7.65 -16.15
C ASN A 2 6.16 7.55 -16.63
N LYS A 3 5.42 8.67 -16.64
CA LYS A 3 3.96 8.68 -16.93
C LYS A 3 3.61 8.02 -18.28
N TRP A 4 4.55 8.05 -19.22
CA TRP A 4 4.45 7.45 -20.54
C TRP A 4 4.40 5.92 -20.57
N LYS A 5 4.86 5.22 -19.51
CA LYS A 5 4.78 3.76 -19.45
C LYS A 5 3.35 3.23 -19.28
N CYS A 6 2.42 4.07 -18.82
CA CYS A 6 1.02 3.68 -18.63
C CYS A 6 0.16 3.92 -19.89
N LEU A 7 0.66 4.69 -20.85
CA LEU A 7 -0.09 5.12 -22.02
C LEU A 7 -0.57 3.95 -22.92
N PRO A 8 0.24 2.91 -23.20
CA PRO A 8 -0.22 1.77 -24.01
C PRO A 8 -1.37 1.00 -23.34
N PHE A 9 -1.32 0.86 -22.01
CA PHE A 9 -2.38 0.22 -21.25
C PHE A 9 -3.67 1.04 -21.30
N PHE A 10 -3.57 2.37 -21.18
CA PHE A 10 -4.73 3.25 -21.33
C PHE A 10 -5.39 3.11 -22.72
N PHE A 11 -4.60 3.06 -23.79
CA PHE A 11 -5.14 2.82 -25.14
C PHE A 11 -5.78 1.44 -25.28
N MET A 12 -5.16 0.38 -24.73
CA MET A 12 -5.77 -0.95 -24.73
C MET A 12 -7.11 -0.96 -23.97
N TYR A 13 -7.20 -0.28 -22.83
CA TYR A 13 -8.46 -0.13 -22.10
C TYR A 13 -9.49 0.66 -22.89
N PHE A 14 -9.10 1.77 -23.49
CA PHE A 14 -10.00 2.61 -24.30
C PHE A 14 -10.54 1.83 -25.50
N ILE A 15 -9.69 1.11 -26.22
CA ILE A 15 -10.09 0.29 -27.37
C ILE A 15 -10.99 -0.87 -26.91
N SER A 16 -10.64 -1.56 -25.82
CA SER A 16 -11.45 -2.64 -25.27
C SER A 16 -12.84 -2.15 -24.84
N LEU A 17 -12.91 -1.03 -24.11
CA LEU A 17 -14.19 -0.42 -23.72
C LEU A 17 -14.99 0.06 -24.93
N SER A 18 -14.35 0.66 -25.93
CA SER A 18 -15.02 1.09 -27.15
C SER A 18 -15.59 -0.10 -27.94
N MET A 19 -14.84 -1.21 -28.01
CA MET A 19 -15.31 -2.45 -28.61
C MET A 19 -16.51 -3.04 -27.85
N VAL A 20 -16.47 -3.04 -26.51
CA VAL A 20 -17.62 -3.42 -25.67
C VAL A 20 -18.82 -2.55 -26.02
N VAL A 21 -18.71 -1.23 -25.92
CA VAL A 21 -19.81 -0.30 -26.21
C VAL A 21 -20.36 -0.46 -27.63
N LEU A 22 -19.48 -0.64 -28.63
CA LEU A 22 -19.90 -0.88 -30.02
C LEU A 22 -20.71 -2.17 -30.14
N ILE A 23 -20.26 -3.24 -29.49
CA ILE A 23 -20.94 -4.54 -29.50
C ILE A 23 -22.27 -4.46 -28.76
N ASP A 24 -22.32 -3.78 -27.61
CA ASP A 24 -23.54 -3.53 -26.85
C ASP A 24 -24.55 -2.74 -27.68
N LEU A 25 -24.10 -1.74 -28.45
CA LEU A 25 -24.94 -1.01 -29.38
C LEU A 25 -25.46 -1.90 -30.52
N VAL A 26 -24.60 -2.72 -31.13
CA VAL A 26 -25.01 -3.62 -32.22
C VAL A 26 -26.01 -4.67 -31.73
N THR A 27 -25.76 -5.27 -30.56
CA THR A 27 -26.62 -6.29 -29.94
C THR A 27 -27.94 -5.72 -29.44
N ALA A 28 -27.94 -4.49 -28.92
CA ALA A 28 -29.16 -3.76 -28.57
C ALA A 28 -29.92 -3.23 -29.80
N GLN A 29 -29.49 -3.55 -31.03
CA GLN A 29 -30.06 -3.01 -32.27
C GLN A 29 -30.09 -1.47 -32.26
N PHE A 30 -29.07 -0.86 -31.67
CA PHE A 30 -28.94 0.58 -31.42
C PHE A 30 -30.06 1.18 -30.55
N SER A 31 -30.80 0.36 -29.80
CA SER A 31 -31.75 0.81 -28.78
C SER A 31 -30.98 1.24 -27.52
N LEU A 32 -30.84 2.56 -27.33
CA LEU A 32 -30.24 3.14 -26.14
C LEU A 32 -31.05 2.85 -24.86
N ASP A 33 -32.35 2.59 -24.99
CA ASP A 33 -33.24 2.28 -23.86
C ASP A 33 -32.83 1.00 -23.14
N ARG A 34 -32.30 0.01 -23.86
CA ARG A 34 -31.81 -1.25 -23.27
C ARG A 34 -30.53 -1.05 -22.46
N ILE A 35 -29.58 -0.27 -22.98
CA ILE A 35 -28.33 0.04 -22.28
C ILE A 35 -28.59 0.97 -21.08
N GLY A 36 -29.58 1.85 -21.20
CA GLY A 36 -30.07 2.69 -20.11
C GLY A 36 -30.94 1.95 -19.08
N SER A 37 -31.31 0.69 -19.34
CA SER A 37 -32.24 -0.05 -18.48
C SER A 37 -31.60 -0.37 -17.13
N SER A 38 -32.43 -0.31 -16.07
CA SER A 38 -32.00 -0.71 -14.72
C SER A 38 -31.60 -2.19 -14.66
N GLU A 39 -32.25 -3.04 -15.45
CA GLU A 39 -31.97 -4.47 -15.53
C GLU A 39 -30.54 -4.74 -16.03
N TYR A 40 -30.13 -4.09 -17.12
CA TYR A 40 -28.77 -4.21 -17.66
C TYR A 40 -27.71 -3.83 -16.61
N TRP A 41 -27.85 -2.67 -15.97
CA TRP A 41 -26.90 -2.21 -14.96
C TRP A 41 -26.91 -3.09 -13.71
N SER A 42 -28.07 -3.61 -13.31
CA SER A 42 -28.17 -4.53 -12.17
C SER A 42 -27.44 -5.85 -12.44
N ASN A 43 -27.52 -6.38 -13.66
CA ASN A 43 -26.83 -7.59 -14.08
C ASN A 43 -25.31 -7.39 -14.09
N ILE A 44 -24.84 -6.28 -14.68
CA ILE A 44 -23.41 -5.92 -14.68
C ILE A 44 -22.89 -5.75 -13.26
N LEU A 45 -23.60 -4.98 -12.43
CA LEU A 45 -23.20 -4.71 -11.06
C LEU A 45 -23.13 -6.00 -10.24
N THR A 46 -24.11 -6.89 -10.39
CA THR A 46 -24.15 -8.19 -9.70
C THR A 46 -22.95 -9.05 -10.08
N VAL A 47 -22.64 -9.15 -11.38
CA VAL A 47 -21.48 -9.92 -11.88
C VAL A 47 -20.17 -9.30 -11.40
N ALA A 48 -20.06 -7.97 -11.40
CA ALA A 48 -18.87 -7.27 -10.92
C ALA A 48 -18.66 -7.49 -9.42
N ILE A 49 -19.72 -7.38 -8.61
CA ILE A 49 -19.66 -7.64 -7.16
C ILE A 49 -19.30 -9.11 -6.89
N ALA A 50 -19.91 -10.06 -7.60
CA ALA A 50 -19.61 -11.48 -7.43
C ALA A 50 -18.11 -11.77 -7.71
N ASN A 51 -17.58 -11.23 -8.80
CA ASN A 51 -16.16 -11.35 -9.12
C ASN A 51 -15.25 -10.69 -8.08
N LEU A 52 -15.63 -9.51 -7.58
CA LEU A 52 -14.90 -8.81 -6.53
C LEU A 52 -14.85 -9.64 -5.24
N LEU A 53 -16.00 -10.20 -4.84
CA LEU A 53 -16.11 -11.01 -3.64
C LEU A 53 -15.27 -12.28 -3.76
N VAL A 54 -15.30 -13.00 -4.89
CA VAL A 54 -14.46 -14.19 -5.11
C VAL A 54 -12.97 -13.84 -5.10
N LEU A 55 -12.60 -12.72 -5.70
CA LEU A 55 -11.23 -12.23 -5.72
C LEU A 55 -10.74 -11.90 -4.31
N LEU A 56 -11.52 -11.12 -3.54
CA LEU A 56 -11.19 -10.74 -2.17
C LEU A 56 -11.20 -11.95 -1.23
N SER A 57 -12.19 -12.82 -1.32
CA SER A 57 -12.29 -14.01 -0.46
C SER A 57 -11.12 -14.96 -0.70
N SER A 58 -10.75 -15.20 -1.96
CA SER A 58 -9.60 -16.06 -2.29
C SER A 58 -8.29 -15.42 -1.84
N THR A 59 -8.11 -14.11 -2.03
CA THR A 59 -6.94 -13.38 -1.50
C THR A 59 -6.84 -13.49 0.01
N PHE A 60 -7.90 -13.16 0.77
CA PHE A 60 -7.83 -13.18 2.23
C PHE A 60 -7.64 -14.60 2.78
N TYR A 61 -8.38 -15.58 2.24
CA TYR A 61 -8.22 -16.97 2.62
C TYR A 61 -6.79 -17.48 2.38
N ASP A 62 -6.22 -17.27 1.20
CA ASP A 62 -4.86 -17.74 0.91
C ASP A 62 -3.79 -16.93 1.66
N VAL A 63 -4.01 -15.64 1.95
CA VAL A 63 -3.12 -14.86 2.82
C VAL A 63 -3.09 -15.45 4.22
N ASP A 64 -4.25 -15.77 4.80
CA ASP A 64 -4.32 -16.33 6.15
C ASP A 64 -3.75 -17.75 6.20
N LYS A 65 -4.08 -18.58 5.22
CA LYS A 65 -3.45 -19.90 5.03
C LYS A 65 -1.93 -19.80 4.94
N LEU A 66 -1.39 -18.85 4.18
CA LEU A 66 0.06 -18.66 4.06
C LEU A 66 0.68 -18.18 5.38
N LYS A 67 0.01 -17.31 6.14
CA LYS A 67 0.49 -16.88 7.47
C LYS A 67 0.60 -18.04 8.47
N GLU A 68 -0.20 -19.08 8.29
CA GLU A 68 -0.23 -20.27 9.16
C GLU A 68 0.68 -21.39 8.68
N THR A 69 0.99 -21.44 7.38
CA THR A 69 1.70 -22.57 6.77
C THR A 69 3.08 -22.24 6.21
N ASP A 70 3.39 -20.98 5.88
CA ASP A 70 4.72 -20.59 5.39
C ASP A 70 5.72 -20.60 6.56
N ARG A 71 6.71 -21.48 6.45
CA ARG A 71 7.74 -21.67 7.49
C ARG A 71 8.46 -20.38 7.83
N ARG A 72 8.77 -19.51 6.86
CA ARG A 72 9.49 -18.25 7.11
C ARG A 72 8.69 -17.34 8.02
N ILE A 73 7.37 -17.26 7.80
CA ILE A 73 6.48 -16.46 8.65
C ILE A 73 6.44 -17.03 10.08
N LEU A 74 6.38 -18.35 10.21
CA LEU A 74 6.37 -19.01 11.52
C LEU A 74 7.68 -18.81 12.27
N ASP A 75 8.81 -18.94 11.58
CA ASP A 75 10.15 -18.76 12.12
C ASP A 75 10.37 -17.30 12.56
N ASP A 76 10.09 -16.33 11.70
CA ASP A 76 10.20 -14.89 12.01
C ASP A 76 9.28 -14.50 13.19
N ARG A 77 8.05 -15.04 13.24
CA ARG A 77 7.13 -14.80 14.37
C ARG A 77 7.66 -15.40 15.66
N LYS A 78 8.26 -16.58 15.61
CA LYS A 78 8.85 -17.24 16.77
C LYS A 78 10.06 -16.43 17.27
N GLU A 79 10.92 -15.99 16.37
CA GLU A 79 12.07 -15.13 16.66
C GLU A 79 11.62 -13.83 17.34
N ILE A 80 10.65 -13.11 16.75
CA ILE A 80 10.11 -11.89 17.36
C ILE A 80 9.53 -12.16 18.75
N ARG A 81 8.78 -13.26 18.94
CA ARG A 81 8.22 -13.60 20.27
C ARG A 81 9.32 -13.87 21.29
N GLN A 82 10.37 -14.59 20.90
CA GLN A 82 11.51 -14.87 21.77
C GLN A 82 12.27 -13.59 22.13
N ALA A 83 12.53 -12.72 21.14
CA ALA A 83 13.22 -11.46 21.36
C ALA A 83 12.37 -10.49 22.22
N ILE A 84 11.04 -10.45 22.03
CA ILE A 84 10.15 -9.68 22.91
C ILE A 84 10.20 -10.22 24.35
N ALA A 85 10.22 -11.53 24.55
CA ALA A 85 10.21 -12.13 25.88
C ALA A 85 11.55 -11.97 26.62
N ASN A 86 12.67 -12.05 25.91
CA ASN A 86 14.00 -12.12 26.51
C ASN A 86 14.75 -10.78 26.49
N ASP A 87 14.58 -9.99 25.44
CA ASP A 87 15.43 -8.83 25.18
C ASP A 87 14.74 -7.49 25.49
N ILE A 88 13.44 -7.40 25.23
CA ILE A 88 12.64 -6.18 25.46
C ILE A 88 12.36 -5.98 26.95
N ASP A 89 12.78 -4.82 27.45
CA ASP A 89 12.72 -4.43 28.86
C ASP A 89 12.13 -3.02 29.00
N VAL A 90 12.06 -2.50 30.23
CA VAL A 90 11.48 -1.17 30.56
C VAL A 90 12.15 -0.03 29.78
N ASP A 91 13.45 -0.15 29.49
CA ASP A 91 14.24 0.83 28.75
C ASP A 91 13.94 0.86 27.23
N PHE A 92 13.15 -0.09 26.71
CA PHE A 92 12.71 -0.08 25.32
C PHE A 92 11.87 1.17 24.99
N LYS A 93 11.10 1.65 25.96
CA LYS A 93 10.32 2.89 25.82
C LYS A 93 11.24 4.09 25.58
N ASP A 94 12.34 4.19 26.33
CA ASP A 94 13.32 5.27 26.18
C ASP A 94 13.99 5.22 24.82
N PHE A 95 14.38 4.02 24.36
CA PHE A 95 14.92 3.83 23.02
C PHE A 95 13.98 4.33 21.93
N ILE A 96 12.68 4.00 22.01
CA ILE A 96 11.68 4.45 21.04
C ILE A 96 11.56 5.98 21.05
N VAL A 97 11.54 6.60 22.23
CA VAL A 97 11.47 8.06 22.35
C VAL A 97 12.69 8.72 21.68
N GLN A 98 13.88 8.21 21.97
CA GLN A 98 15.14 8.71 21.37
C GLN A 98 15.16 8.53 19.84
N ASP A 99 14.78 7.35 19.33
CA ASP A 99 14.75 7.10 17.90
C ASP A 99 13.72 8.00 17.19
N ASN A 100 12.54 8.18 17.77
CA ASN A 100 11.52 9.08 17.22
C ASN A 100 11.99 10.54 17.20
N LEU A 101 12.70 10.99 18.23
CA LEU A 101 13.32 12.33 18.25
C LEU A 101 14.36 12.46 17.13
N SER A 102 15.25 11.47 16.98
CA SER A 102 16.25 11.44 15.90
C SER A 102 15.61 11.48 14.51
N ARG A 103 14.51 10.74 14.30
CA ARG A 103 13.72 10.78 13.05
C ARG A 103 13.09 12.14 12.80
N LYS A 104 12.58 12.80 13.85
CA LYS A 104 12.01 14.16 13.76
C LYS A 104 13.08 15.16 13.34
N ILE A 105 14.26 15.11 13.98
CA ILE A 105 15.44 15.92 13.64
C ILE A 105 15.85 15.70 12.19
N THR A 106 15.99 14.45 11.76
CA THR A 106 16.35 14.09 10.38
C THR A 106 15.34 14.62 9.37
N SER A 107 14.04 14.48 9.67
CA SER A 107 12.95 14.98 8.81
C SER A 107 12.94 16.50 8.72
N TRP A 108 13.26 17.19 9.81
CA TRP A 108 13.45 18.64 9.85
C TRP A 108 14.65 19.09 9.00
N LYS A 109 15.83 18.49 9.21
CA LYS A 109 17.04 18.76 8.38
C LYS A 109 16.72 18.58 6.90
N ASN A 110 16.07 17.48 6.52
CA ASN A 110 15.65 17.21 5.15
C ASN A 110 14.62 18.21 4.61
N TYR A 111 13.74 18.74 5.45
CA TYR A 111 12.81 19.80 5.06
C TYR A 111 13.55 21.12 4.76
N ILE A 112 14.49 21.52 5.61
CA ILE A 112 15.29 22.73 5.40
C ILE A 112 16.20 22.60 4.19
N ASN A 113 16.89 21.46 4.02
CA ASN A 113 17.75 21.20 2.85
C ASN A 113 16.97 21.27 1.53
N ARG A 114 15.72 20.78 1.50
CA ARG A 114 14.84 20.94 0.33
C ARG A 114 14.50 22.40 0.05
N LYS A 115 14.34 23.23 1.08
CA LYS A 115 14.14 24.68 0.91
C LYS A 115 15.40 25.38 0.42
N LEU A 116 16.56 25.05 0.99
CA LEU A 116 17.86 25.56 0.58
C LEU A 116 18.12 25.29 -0.91
N ARG A 117 17.98 24.03 -1.34
CA ARG A 117 18.14 23.64 -2.76
C ARG A 117 17.20 24.42 -3.70
N LYS A 118 15.95 24.68 -3.27
CA LYS A 118 15.00 25.48 -4.05
C LYS A 118 15.41 26.95 -4.14
N LEU A 119 16.09 27.49 -3.14
CA LEU A 119 16.58 28.88 -3.13
C LEU A 119 17.88 29.03 -3.92
N GLU A 120 18.79 28.08 -3.82
CA GLU A 120 20.06 28.05 -4.58
C GLU A 120 19.82 28.08 -6.08
N ASN A 121 18.76 27.42 -6.56
CA ASN A 121 18.36 27.42 -7.96
C ASN A 121 17.73 28.75 -8.44
N LYS A 122 17.52 29.74 -7.56
CA LYS A 122 17.01 31.06 -7.94
C LYS A 122 18.16 32.02 -8.23
N LYS A 123 17.89 33.03 -9.08
CA LYS A 123 18.83 34.13 -9.36
C LYS A 123 19.34 34.76 -8.06
N ALA A 124 20.64 35.06 -8.03
CA ALA A 124 21.29 35.67 -6.87
C ALA A 124 20.62 37.00 -6.52
N SER A 125 20.35 37.20 -5.23
CA SER A 125 19.83 38.45 -4.68
C SER A 125 20.12 38.50 -3.19
N GLN A 126 20.29 39.70 -2.64
CA GLN A 126 20.52 39.90 -1.20
C GLN A 126 19.42 39.25 -0.33
N LYS A 127 18.16 39.31 -0.78
CA LYS A 127 17.02 38.65 -0.11
C LYS A 127 17.15 37.13 -0.10
N ARG A 128 17.67 36.53 -1.17
CA ARG A 128 17.95 35.09 -1.26
C ARG A 128 19.03 34.70 -0.27
N ASP A 129 20.13 35.46 -0.23
CA ASP A 129 21.29 35.13 0.60
C ASP A 129 20.95 35.25 2.10
N ALA A 130 20.19 36.27 2.49
CA ALA A 130 19.65 36.39 3.85
C ALA A 130 18.71 35.22 4.22
N ALA A 131 17.88 34.75 3.28
CA ALA A 131 17.01 33.60 3.50
C ALA A 131 17.80 32.29 3.64
N ILE A 132 18.89 32.12 2.89
CA ILE A 132 19.80 30.96 2.99
C ILE A 132 20.47 30.96 4.37
N GLN A 133 21.06 32.08 4.80
CA GLN A 133 21.69 32.19 6.12
C GLN A 133 20.70 31.86 7.26
N LYS A 134 19.47 32.38 7.18
CA LYS A 134 18.41 32.07 8.14
C LYS A 134 18.05 30.59 8.18
N LEU A 135 18.03 29.90 7.03
CA LEU A 135 17.74 28.47 6.99
C LEU A 135 18.92 27.63 7.50
N GLN A 136 20.16 28.05 7.22
CA GLN A 136 21.36 27.39 7.73
C GLN A 136 21.42 27.46 9.26
N SER A 137 21.06 28.59 9.87
CA SER A 137 20.99 28.71 11.33
C SER A 137 19.90 27.84 11.98
N MET A 138 18.88 27.40 11.23
CA MET A 138 17.85 26.48 11.72
C MET A 138 18.27 25.00 11.73
N ILE A 139 19.42 24.67 11.15
CA ILE A 139 19.99 23.30 11.11
C ILE A 139 21.00 23.07 12.25
N THR A 140 21.46 24.14 12.91
CA THR A 140 22.47 24.03 13.97
C THR A 140 21.96 23.20 15.15
N LYS A 141 22.87 22.49 15.83
CA LYS A 141 22.56 21.66 17.02
C LYS A 141 21.82 22.50 18.07
N GLU A 142 22.33 23.69 18.36
CA GLU A 142 21.73 24.65 19.31
C GLU A 142 20.28 25.01 18.98
N TYR A 143 19.96 25.29 17.71
CA TYR A 143 18.60 25.61 17.30
C TYR A 143 17.68 24.41 17.44
N ILE A 144 18.15 23.24 17.00
CA ILE A 144 17.38 22.01 17.07
C ILE A 144 17.09 21.67 18.53
N ASP A 145 18.09 21.62 19.39
CA ASP A 145 17.91 21.28 20.80
C ASP A 145 16.93 22.23 21.51
N LYS A 146 16.96 23.53 21.16
CA LYS A 146 16.06 24.53 21.74
C LYS A 146 14.62 24.45 21.25
N TYR A 147 14.38 24.08 19.98
CA TYR A 147 13.06 24.23 19.35
C TYR A 147 12.45 22.92 18.85
N ILE A 148 13.13 21.78 18.93
CA ILE A 148 12.69 20.51 18.33
C ILE A 148 11.29 20.10 18.78
N ASP A 149 10.92 20.32 20.04
CA ASP A 149 9.60 19.97 20.57
C ASP A 149 8.49 20.79 19.93
N SER A 150 8.73 22.09 19.70
CA SER A 150 7.79 23.02 19.07
C SER A 150 7.64 22.83 17.55
N ILE A 151 8.61 22.20 16.89
CA ILE A 151 8.60 22.01 15.44
C ILE A 151 7.52 21.00 15.05
N LYS A 152 6.50 21.49 14.32
CA LYS A 152 5.47 20.67 13.68
C LYS A 152 5.95 20.21 12.30
N ILE A 153 6.51 19.01 12.24
CA ILE A 153 6.94 18.37 10.99
C ILE A 153 6.31 17.00 10.87
N LYS A 154 5.91 16.59 9.66
CA LYS A 154 5.49 15.21 9.40
C LYS A 154 6.73 14.33 9.35
N TYR A 155 6.78 13.30 10.19
CA TYR A 155 7.84 12.29 10.20
C TYR A 155 7.24 10.91 10.50
N TYR A 156 8.04 9.87 10.28
CA TYR A 156 7.67 8.51 10.58
C TYR A 156 7.81 8.25 12.08
N TYR A 157 6.70 8.33 12.81
CA TYR A 157 6.66 7.99 14.23
C TYR A 157 6.43 6.49 14.40
N ILE A 158 7.13 5.91 15.37
CA ILE A 158 7.06 4.48 15.70
C ILE A 158 6.49 4.32 17.09
N LYS A 159 5.41 3.55 17.19
CA LYS A 159 4.77 3.15 18.44
C LYS A 159 5.34 1.83 18.92
N MET A 160 5.45 1.69 20.24
CA MET A 160 5.84 0.44 20.88
C MET A 160 4.90 -0.71 20.49
N SER A 161 3.60 -0.44 20.39
CA SER A 161 2.60 -1.44 19.95
C SER A 161 2.87 -1.96 18.54
N GLN A 162 3.37 -1.15 17.61
CA GLN A 162 3.72 -1.61 16.25
C GLN A 162 4.84 -2.65 16.27
N ILE A 163 5.82 -2.48 17.15
CA ILE A 163 6.93 -3.43 17.25
C ILE A 163 6.51 -4.68 18.01
N ILE A 164 5.78 -4.54 19.12
CA ILE A 164 5.40 -5.68 19.97
C ILE A 164 4.25 -6.49 19.38
N SER A 165 3.14 -5.82 19.04
CA SER A 165 1.93 -6.49 18.56
C SER A 165 1.85 -6.59 17.03
N GLY A 166 2.63 -5.79 16.30
CA GLY A 166 2.46 -5.65 14.86
C GLY A 166 1.21 -4.83 14.46
N PHE A 167 0.47 -4.29 15.43
CA PHE A 167 -0.75 -3.52 15.20
C PHE A 167 -0.44 -2.07 14.80
N ARG A 168 -1.29 -1.49 13.96
CA ARG A 168 -1.16 -0.14 13.41
C ARG A 168 -2.17 0.80 14.01
N SER A 169 -1.80 2.07 14.17
CA SER A 169 -2.78 3.12 14.45
C SER A 169 -3.09 3.88 13.15
N GLY A 170 -4.36 4.22 12.91
CA GLY A 170 -4.81 4.75 11.62
C GLY A 170 -4.23 6.12 11.22
N ASP A 171 -3.65 6.88 12.15
CA ASP A 171 -3.46 8.33 11.98
C ASP A 171 -2.04 8.78 11.61
N GLU A 172 -1.05 7.89 11.57
CA GLU A 172 0.35 8.30 11.44
C GLU A 172 0.99 7.89 10.10
N VAL A 173 2.03 8.64 9.71
CA VAL A 173 2.87 8.33 8.57
C VAL A 173 3.71 7.10 8.96
N GLU A 174 3.11 5.92 8.91
CA GLU A 174 3.73 4.68 9.39
C GLU A 174 4.51 3.98 8.26
N ARG A 175 5.64 3.35 8.60
CA ARG A 175 6.52 2.67 7.62
C ARG A 175 6.01 1.28 7.23
N LEU A 176 5.17 0.68 8.06
CA LEU A 176 4.54 -0.60 7.78
C LEU A 176 3.49 -0.38 6.66
N GLU A 177 3.38 -1.26 5.67
CA GLU A 177 2.43 -1.12 4.54
C GLU A 177 1.00 -1.61 4.84
N SER A 178 -0.02 -0.75 4.78
CA SER A 178 -1.38 -1.11 5.23
C SER A 178 -2.04 -2.13 4.34
N GLY A 179 -2.62 -3.18 4.96
CA GLY A 179 -3.17 -4.30 4.21
C GLY A 179 -4.28 -3.91 3.25
N PHE A 180 -5.37 -3.32 3.74
CA PHE A 180 -6.51 -3.02 2.87
C PHE A 180 -6.20 -1.97 1.79
N ASN A 181 -5.48 -0.87 2.12
CA ASN A 181 -5.18 0.15 1.10
C ASN A 181 -4.17 -0.35 0.05
N LYS A 182 -3.27 -1.25 0.41
CA LYS A 182 -2.37 -1.86 -0.56
C LYS A 182 -3.11 -2.86 -1.44
N VAL A 183 -3.90 -3.74 -0.81
CA VAL A 183 -4.81 -4.68 -1.50
C VAL A 183 -5.69 -3.93 -2.49
N SER A 184 -6.37 -2.86 -2.08
CA SER A 184 -7.25 -2.10 -2.98
C SER A 184 -6.49 -1.42 -4.12
N LYS A 185 -5.33 -0.81 -3.85
CA LYS A 185 -4.51 -0.17 -4.91
C LYS A 185 -3.97 -1.16 -5.93
N ASP A 186 -3.56 -2.35 -5.49
CA ASP A 186 -2.93 -3.35 -6.36
C ASP A 186 -3.98 -4.20 -7.09
N ILE A 187 -5.10 -4.50 -6.43
CA ILE A 187 -6.17 -5.32 -6.98
C ILE A 187 -7.05 -4.53 -7.94
N LEU A 188 -7.34 -3.25 -7.67
CA LEU A 188 -8.30 -2.48 -8.46
C LEU A 188 -8.05 -2.53 -9.98
N PRO A 189 -6.81 -2.34 -10.49
CA PRO A 189 -6.57 -2.46 -11.94
C PRO A 189 -6.82 -3.87 -12.48
N LYS A 190 -6.45 -4.93 -11.73
CA LYS A 190 -6.66 -6.33 -12.13
C LYS A 190 -8.14 -6.69 -12.09
N PHE A 191 -8.86 -6.20 -11.08
CA PHE A 191 -10.29 -6.36 -10.95
C PHE A 191 -11.03 -5.71 -12.12
N LEU A 192 -10.71 -4.45 -12.46
CA LEU A 192 -11.31 -3.74 -13.59
C LEU A 192 -11.10 -4.49 -14.92
N LEU A 193 -9.92 -5.09 -15.11
CA LEU A 193 -9.65 -5.94 -16.28
C LEU A 193 -10.42 -7.28 -16.22
N SER A 194 -10.60 -7.85 -15.04
CA SER A 194 -11.30 -9.13 -14.90
C SER A 194 -12.80 -9.04 -15.15
N ILE A 195 -13.41 -7.88 -14.89
CA ILE A 195 -14.85 -7.65 -15.09
C ILE A 195 -15.17 -7.19 -16.51
N SER A 196 -14.21 -6.69 -17.29
CA SER A 196 -14.47 -6.23 -18.65
C SER A 196 -14.93 -7.35 -19.57
N LEU A 197 -14.38 -8.57 -19.42
CA LEU A 197 -14.77 -9.73 -20.22
C LEU A 197 -16.20 -10.23 -19.91
N PRO A 198 -16.63 -10.40 -18.65
CA PRO A 198 -18.03 -10.69 -18.34
C PRO A 198 -19.00 -9.61 -18.82
N ILE A 199 -18.64 -8.33 -18.70
CA ILE A 199 -19.44 -7.22 -19.20
C ILE A 199 -19.59 -7.34 -20.72
N PHE A 200 -18.48 -7.57 -21.42
CA PHE A 200 -18.46 -7.83 -22.86
C PHE A 200 -19.33 -9.01 -23.29
N ILE A 201 -19.36 -10.11 -22.54
CA ILE A 201 -20.16 -11.28 -22.91
C ILE A 201 -21.63 -11.10 -22.54
N SER A 202 -21.91 -10.35 -21.46
CA SER A 202 -23.28 -10.11 -20.99
C SER A 202 -24.08 -9.25 -21.96
N SER A 203 -23.43 -8.45 -22.80
CA SER A 203 -24.12 -7.66 -23.81
C SER A 203 -24.64 -8.45 -25.01
N PHE A 204 -24.10 -9.64 -25.27
CA PHE A 204 -24.65 -10.55 -26.29
C PHE A 204 -25.94 -11.24 -25.85
N VAL A 205 -26.36 -11.09 -24.58
CA VAL A 205 -27.53 -11.76 -24.02
C VAL A 205 -28.75 -10.87 -24.24
N MET A 206 -29.34 -10.94 -25.42
CA MET A 206 -30.72 -10.47 -25.63
C MET A 206 -31.71 -11.33 -24.84
N ASP A 207 -32.91 -10.82 -24.56
CA ASP A 207 -34.05 -11.46 -23.88
C ASP A 207 -34.25 -12.94 -24.25
N VAL A 208 -33.45 -13.84 -23.66
CA VAL A 208 -33.58 -15.27 -23.92
C VAL A 208 -34.64 -15.78 -22.96
N LYS A 209 -35.90 -15.75 -23.40
CA LYS A 209 -37.00 -16.38 -22.66
C LYS A 209 -36.90 -17.91 -22.66
N ASP A 210 -36.10 -18.49 -23.56
CA ASP A 210 -35.92 -19.94 -23.72
C ASP A 210 -34.51 -20.42 -23.38
N PHE A 211 -34.35 -21.71 -23.09
CA PHE A 211 -33.04 -22.33 -22.87
C PHE A 211 -32.24 -22.40 -24.18
N SER A 212 -31.48 -21.34 -24.48
CA SER A 212 -30.69 -21.23 -25.73
C SER A 212 -29.21 -21.55 -25.51
N PRO A 213 -28.47 -21.92 -26.57
CA PRO A 213 -27.01 -22.02 -26.53
C PRO A 213 -26.32 -20.73 -26.05
N VAL A 214 -26.95 -19.57 -26.25
CA VAL A 214 -26.44 -18.27 -25.78
C VAL A 214 -26.44 -18.22 -24.25
N LEU A 215 -27.51 -18.69 -23.61
CA LEU A 215 -27.58 -18.75 -22.14
C LEU A 215 -26.47 -19.64 -21.56
N LEU A 216 -26.22 -20.80 -22.17
CA LEU A 216 -25.12 -21.69 -21.77
C LEU A 216 -23.76 -21.03 -21.91
N LEU A 217 -23.52 -20.29 -23.01
CA LEU A 217 -22.30 -19.54 -23.23
C LEU A 217 -22.11 -18.44 -22.17
N THR A 218 -23.18 -17.74 -21.78
CA THR A 218 -23.15 -16.73 -20.71
C THR A 218 -22.84 -17.34 -19.35
N ILE A 219 -23.44 -18.49 -19.03
CA ILE A 219 -23.15 -19.19 -17.78
C ILE A 219 -21.69 -19.62 -17.77
N ALA A 220 -21.20 -20.23 -18.86
CA ALA A 220 -19.82 -20.67 -19.00
C ALA A 220 -18.84 -19.49 -18.87
N SER A 221 -19.13 -18.34 -19.47
CA SER A 221 -18.26 -17.17 -19.38
C SER A 221 -18.19 -16.57 -17.96
N LYS A 222 -19.33 -16.50 -17.27
CA LYS A 222 -19.39 -16.09 -15.87
C LYS A 222 -18.57 -17.04 -14.99
N LEU A 223 -18.68 -18.35 -15.19
CA LEU A 223 -17.87 -19.35 -14.49
C LEU A 223 -16.37 -19.19 -14.76
N VAL A 224 -15.96 -19.02 -16.02
CA VAL A 224 -14.55 -18.78 -16.39
C VAL A 224 -14.01 -17.52 -15.71
N SER A 225 -14.81 -16.45 -15.64
CA SER A 225 -14.41 -15.21 -14.97
C SER A 225 -14.26 -15.39 -13.45
N LEU A 226 -15.20 -16.10 -12.81
CA LEU A 226 -15.11 -16.41 -11.37
C LEU A 226 -13.88 -17.27 -11.06
N ILE A 227 -13.60 -18.31 -11.87
CA ILE A 227 -12.40 -19.15 -11.73
C ILE A 227 -11.13 -18.31 -11.92
N SER A 228 -11.12 -17.44 -12.92
CA SER A 228 -10.00 -16.54 -13.20
C SER A 228 -9.76 -15.57 -12.03
N ASN A 229 -10.82 -15.00 -11.45
CA ASN A 229 -10.73 -14.14 -10.27
C ASN A 229 -10.27 -14.88 -9.02
N PHE A 230 -10.71 -16.12 -8.82
CA PHE A 230 -10.20 -17.00 -7.78
C PHE A 230 -8.68 -17.24 -7.93
N MET A 231 -8.23 -17.60 -9.15
CA MET A 231 -6.81 -17.81 -9.43
C MET A 231 -5.98 -16.53 -9.25
N ASN A 232 -6.52 -15.38 -9.68
CA ASN A 232 -5.87 -14.08 -9.51
C ASN A 232 -5.72 -13.72 -8.03
N GLY A 233 -6.74 -13.95 -7.21
CA GLY A 233 -6.70 -13.66 -5.79
C GLY A 233 -5.71 -14.54 -5.04
N LYS A 234 -5.66 -15.83 -5.36
CA LYS A 234 -4.63 -16.77 -4.87
C LYS A 234 -3.22 -16.38 -5.27
N SER A 235 -3.01 -15.98 -6.52
CA SER A 235 -1.71 -15.52 -7.02
C SER A 235 -1.26 -14.24 -6.30
N TYR A 236 -2.17 -13.28 -6.16
CA TYR A 236 -1.92 -12.03 -5.45
C TYR A 236 -1.62 -12.24 -3.96
N ALA A 237 -2.28 -13.20 -3.30
CA ALA A 237 -2.02 -13.52 -1.90
C ALA A 237 -0.53 -13.80 -1.63
N LYS A 238 0.14 -14.55 -2.52
CA LYS A 238 1.58 -14.84 -2.41
C LYS A 238 2.43 -13.56 -2.52
N VAL A 239 2.12 -12.69 -3.47
CA VAL A 239 2.81 -11.41 -3.66
C VAL A 239 2.63 -10.53 -2.42
N TYR A 240 1.39 -10.40 -1.95
CA TYR A 240 1.06 -9.62 -0.76
C TYR A 240 1.78 -10.15 0.49
N VAL A 241 1.84 -11.48 0.69
CA VAL A 241 2.57 -12.07 1.81
C VAL A 241 4.05 -11.71 1.76
N ASN A 242 4.69 -11.81 0.60
CA ASN A 242 6.11 -11.48 0.47
C ASN A 242 6.38 -9.99 0.67
N GLU A 243 5.59 -9.12 0.05
CA GLU A 243 5.85 -7.68 0.07
C GLU A 243 5.39 -7.00 1.35
N VAL A 244 4.35 -7.52 2.01
CA VAL A 244 3.72 -6.86 3.16
C VAL A 244 3.99 -7.63 4.44
N VAL A 245 3.66 -8.93 4.47
CA VAL A 245 3.74 -9.70 5.72
C VAL A 245 5.19 -9.93 6.11
N LEU A 246 6.00 -10.50 5.21
CA LEU A 246 7.43 -10.74 5.47
C LEU A 246 8.19 -9.43 5.67
N TYR A 247 7.91 -8.40 4.85
CA TYR A 247 8.52 -7.07 5.05
C TYR A 247 8.26 -6.50 6.45
N ASN A 248 7.02 -6.59 6.94
CA ASN A 248 6.68 -6.09 8.27
C ASN A 248 7.35 -6.92 9.38
N LEU A 249 7.56 -8.23 9.18
CA LEU A 249 8.27 -9.08 10.13
C LEU A 249 9.76 -8.75 10.16
N ASP A 250 10.42 -8.72 9.00
CA ASP A 250 11.83 -8.34 8.84
C ASP A 250 12.10 -6.95 9.43
N TYR A 251 11.21 -5.98 9.18
CA TYR A 251 11.33 -4.65 9.77
C TYR A 251 11.31 -4.70 11.31
N ARG A 252 10.44 -5.52 11.90
CA ARG A 252 10.34 -5.66 13.36
C ARG A 252 11.57 -6.34 13.95
N ILE A 253 12.05 -7.42 13.33
CA ILE A 253 13.29 -8.11 13.73
C ILE A 253 14.45 -7.11 13.76
N LYS A 254 14.71 -6.43 12.64
CA LYS A 254 15.77 -5.41 12.54
C LYS A 254 15.62 -4.28 13.55
N TYR A 255 14.38 -3.91 13.88
CA TYR A 255 14.14 -2.88 14.89
C TYR A 255 14.51 -3.34 16.30
N ILE A 256 14.19 -4.60 16.64
CA ILE A 256 14.55 -5.23 17.91
C ILE A 256 16.08 -5.41 18.00
N GLU A 257 16.73 -5.91 16.95
CA GLU A 257 18.20 -6.04 16.90
C GLU A 257 18.90 -4.70 17.14
N ARG A 258 18.38 -3.62 16.54
CA ARG A 258 18.91 -2.27 16.73
C ARG A 258 18.74 -1.79 18.17
N TYR A 259 17.63 -2.14 18.81
CA TYR A 259 17.44 -1.87 20.24
C TYR A 259 18.41 -2.67 21.11
N VAL A 260 18.59 -3.97 20.86
CA VAL A 260 19.55 -4.81 21.60
C VAL A 260 20.97 -4.23 21.48
N SER A 261 21.34 -3.81 20.27
CA SER A 261 22.62 -3.14 20.02
C SER A 261 22.76 -1.82 20.78
N TRP A 262 21.69 -1.01 20.83
CA TRP A 262 21.66 0.23 21.60
C TRP A 262 21.78 -0.03 23.11
N LYS A 263 21.08 -1.05 23.62
CA LYS A 263 21.12 -1.46 25.03
C LYS A 263 22.51 -1.93 25.43
N ALA A 264 23.19 -2.70 24.58
CA ALA A 264 24.56 -3.15 24.80
C ALA A 264 25.54 -1.96 24.89
N LYS A 265 25.43 -0.99 23.98
CA LYS A 265 26.24 0.25 24.01
C LYS A 265 26.00 1.08 25.26
N LYS A 266 24.72 1.25 25.64
CA LYS A 266 24.34 1.96 26.87
C LYS A 266 24.94 1.30 28.12
N LYS A 267 24.96 -0.04 28.18
CA LYS A 267 25.58 -0.79 29.29
C LYS A 267 27.10 -0.69 29.31
N ALA A 268 27.75 -0.58 28.16
CA ALA A 268 29.21 -0.43 28.06
C ALA A 268 29.72 0.96 28.50
N GLY A 269 28.83 1.86 28.95
CA GLY A 269 29.19 3.25 29.24
C GLY A 269 29.52 4.06 27.98
N ASP A 270 29.22 3.48 26.81
CA ASP A 270 29.46 4.08 25.51
C ASP A 270 28.29 5.03 25.21
N THR A 271 28.13 6.04 26.06
CA THR A 271 27.34 7.24 25.77
C THR A 271 28.10 8.08 24.75
N ASN A 272 28.39 7.48 23.59
CA ASN A 272 28.47 8.26 22.39
C ASN A 272 27.07 8.83 22.21
N GLU A 273 26.87 10.07 22.69
CA GLU A 273 25.94 11.01 22.05
C GLU A 273 26.05 10.67 20.57
N THR A 274 25.00 10.08 20.02
CA THR A 274 25.00 9.79 18.59
C THR A 274 25.12 11.17 17.97
N THR A 275 26.33 11.54 17.57
CA THR A 275 26.60 12.76 16.86
C THR A 275 25.80 12.58 15.59
N ILE A 276 24.56 13.11 15.60
CA ILE A 276 23.69 13.14 14.44
C ILE A 276 24.36 14.15 13.51
N ILE A 277 25.41 13.72 12.81
CA ILE A 277 26.02 14.43 11.69
C ILE A 277 24.94 14.54 10.62
#